data_AF-A0A7C9TZ02-F1
#
_entry.id   AF-A0A7C9TZ02-F1
#
_cell.length_a   1.000
_cell.length_b   1.000
_cell.length_c   1.000
_cell.angle_alpha   90.00
_cell.angle_beta   90.00
_cell.angle_gamma   90.00
#
_symmetry.space_group_name_H-M   'P 1'
#
loop_
_entity.id
_entity.type
_entity.pdbx_description
1 polymer ?
#
loop_
_entity_poly.entity_id
_entity_poly.type
_entity_poly.pdbx_seq_one_letter_code
_entity_poly.pdbx_strand_id
1 'polypeptide(L)'
;MRHKIKNKILALTVFVLTIGLPILLQANIALGAGAAKSTTIKPSKPLEFAFIFGFAIALCAMHIFSSRILEWMHHKSEHGKEHGKDEGGVNLQTIVSSLGGGIAVSYVFVHLLPELSYFTQQLKQEGGFLKWVADMNLSYYVTLLGFMLFYGLQKLADKLAAPRKSKSNEWDFVKKKSTVNKYVFKLQVGFLFVYNALIVYTIPEQVNYVGEVGVVIYMFAMLMHLFGGDHVLQERHAKQFKAWGCYVLAAAPALGSILGVIPRHILVSDILIALLAGFILLNAFKEELPENDRSSYTWFATGAIVFGALMFVAHLPTAGTH
;
A
#
# COMPACT_ATOMS: atom_id res chain seq x y z
N MET A 1 21.83 -12.66 -21.90
CA MET A 1 20.98 -11.53 -21.44
C MET A 1 19.94 -11.92 -20.38
N ARG A 2 19.15 -12.99 -20.55
CA ARG A 2 18.19 -13.51 -19.54
C ARG A 2 18.79 -13.76 -18.15
N HIS A 3 20.00 -14.33 -18.07
CA HIS A 3 20.68 -14.64 -16.80
C HIS A 3 21.16 -13.39 -16.06
N LYS A 4 21.64 -12.36 -16.78
CA LYS A 4 22.05 -11.07 -16.21
C LYS A 4 20.88 -10.29 -15.61
N ILE A 5 19.70 -10.36 -16.23
CA ILE A 5 18.49 -9.65 -15.74
C ILE A 5 17.85 -10.41 -14.57
N LYS A 6 17.77 -11.74 -14.65
CA LYS A 6 17.37 -12.60 -13.51
C LYS A 6 18.25 -12.32 -12.30
N ASN A 7 19.57 -12.28 -12.48
CA ASN A 7 20.49 -12.03 -11.39
C ASN A 7 20.38 -10.60 -10.85
N LYS A 8 20.11 -9.58 -11.68
CA LYS A 8 19.92 -8.20 -11.20
C LYS A 8 18.61 -8.00 -10.43
N ILE A 9 17.50 -8.57 -10.89
CA ILE A 9 16.20 -8.47 -10.21
C ILE A 9 16.19 -9.36 -8.98
N LEU A 10 16.70 -10.60 -9.07
CA LEU A 10 16.87 -11.47 -7.90
C LEU A 10 17.81 -10.80 -6.90
N ALA A 11 18.94 -10.23 -7.32
CA ALA A 11 19.81 -9.48 -6.41
C ALA A 11 19.09 -8.30 -5.78
N LEU A 12 18.24 -7.55 -6.49
CA LEU A 12 17.52 -6.40 -5.92
C LEU A 12 16.39 -6.82 -4.96
N THR A 13 15.62 -7.85 -5.30
CA THR A 13 14.53 -8.39 -4.47
C THR A 13 15.08 -9.14 -3.24
N VAL A 14 16.16 -9.91 -3.41
CA VAL A 14 16.93 -10.50 -2.31
C VAL A 14 17.64 -9.41 -1.51
N PHE A 15 18.11 -8.33 -2.14
CA PHE A 15 18.69 -7.19 -1.42
C PHE A 15 17.63 -6.45 -0.59
N VAL A 16 16.40 -6.28 -1.07
CA VAL A 16 15.33 -5.63 -0.29
C VAL A 16 14.80 -6.56 0.82
N LEU A 17 14.53 -7.83 0.52
CA LEU A 17 13.87 -8.75 1.46
C LEU A 17 14.83 -9.48 2.42
N THR A 18 16.01 -9.84 1.95
CA THR A 18 16.99 -10.66 2.70
C THR A 18 18.12 -9.83 3.29
N ILE A 19 18.36 -8.64 2.76
CA ILE A 19 19.39 -7.72 3.27
C ILE A 19 18.70 -6.49 3.88
N GLY A 20 17.72 -5.88 3.22
CA GLY A 20 17.04 -4.67 3.68
C GLY A 20 16.27 -4.88 4.97
N LEU A 21 15.41 -5.90 5.08
CA LEU A 21 14.62 -6.14 6.29
C LEU A 21 15.48 -6.55 7.51
N PRO A 22 16.48 -7.46 7.39
CA PRO A 22 17.39 -7.76 8.49
C PRO A 22 18.37 -6.63 8.81
N ILE A 23 18.84 -5.86 7.82
CA ILE A 23 19.64 -4.65 8.07
C ILE A 23 18.81 -3.56 8.70
N LEU A 24 17.53 -3.40 8.36
CA LEU A 24 16.64 -2.45 9.03
C LEU A 24 16.38 -2.90 10.47
N LEU A 25 16.21 -4.21 10.71
CA LEU A 25 16.13 -4.76 12.07
C LEU A 25 17.43 -4.59 12.84
N GLN A 26 18.57 -4.89 12.23
CA GLN A 26 19.89 -4.75 12.85
C GLN A 26 20.28 -3.30 13.02
N ALA A 27 19.91 -2.40 12.10
CA ALA A 27 20.07 -0.96 12.24
C ALA A 27 19.14 -0.43 13.32
N ASN A 28 17.93 -0.95 13.45
CA ASN A 28 17.02 -0.61 14.55
C ASN A 28 17.61 -1.03 15.91
N ILE A 29 18.22 -2.23 15.98
CA ILE A 29 18.91 -2.73 17.18
C ILE A 29 20.22 -1.95 17.44
N ALA A 30 21.02 -1.66 16.42
CA ALA A 30 22.31 -0.99 16.54
C ALA A 30 22.17 0.51 16.83
N LEU A 31 21.23 1.19 16.18
CA LEU A 31 20.85 2.58 16.50
C LEU A 31 20.19 2.66 17.87
N GLY A 32 19.41 1.64 18.27
CA GLY A 32 18.83 1.54 19.61
C GLY A 32 19.85 1.25 20.72
N ALA A 33 20.94 0.53 20.42
CA ALA A 33 22.00 0.21 21.39
C ALA A 33 22.99 1.36 21.61
N GLY A 34 23.09 2.31 20.68
CA GLY A 34 23.99 3.47 20.76
C GLY A 34 23.34 4.80 21.16
N ALA A 35 22.00 4.90 21.16
CA ALA A 35 21.29 6.15 21.39
C ALA A 35 20.78 6.28 22.83
N ALA A 36 20.93 7.49 23.38
CA ALA A 36 20.27 7.90 24.62
C ALA A 36 18.76 7.64 24.54
N LYS A 37 18.15 7.38 25.70
CA LYS A 37 16.77 6.92 25.96
C LYS A 37 15.62 7.70 25.27
N SER A 38 15.86 8.73 24.46
CA SER A 38 14.83 9.57 23.80
C SER A 38 14.41 9.11 22.40
N THR A 39 15.27 8.46 21.60
CA THR A 39 14.96 8.19 20.17
C THR A 39 14.21 6.88 19.91
N THR A 40 13.85 6.16 20.97
CA THR A 40 13.12 4.88 20.90
C THR A 40 11.64 5.09 21.18
N ILE A 41 10.78 4.66 20.26
CA ILE A 41 9.32 4.72 20.42
C ILE A 41 8.94 3.76 21.55
N LYS A 42 8.21 4.27 22.56
CA LYS A 42 7.74 3.49 23.71
C LYS A 42 6.86 2.30 23.26
N PRO A 43 6.83 1.20 24.03
CA PRO A 43 5.97 0.07 23.72
C PRO A 43 4.49 0.49 23.71
N SER A 44 3.73 -0.14 22.82
CA SER A 44 2.34 0.18 22.53
C SER A 44 1.42 0.00 23.75
N LYS A 45 0.44 0.90 23.90
CA LYS A 45 -0.61 0.77 24.93
C LYS A 45 -1.52 -0.43 24.64
N PRO A 46 -2.25 -1.00 25.63
CA PRO A 46 -3.19 -2.10 25.42
C PRO A 46 -4.17 -1.88 24.26
N LEU A 47 -4.65 -0.64 24.09
CA LEU A 47 -5.56 -0.27 23.01
C LEU A 47 -4.89 -0.30 21.62
N GLU A 48 -3.63 0.11 21.52
CA GLU A 48 -2.87 0.04 20.26
C GLU A 48 -2.68 -1.40 19.80
N PHE A 49 -2.46 -2.35 20.73
CA PHE A 49 -2.45 -3.77 20.38
C PHE A 49 -3.80 -4.23 19.81
N ALA A 50 -4.92 -3.78 20.39
CA ALA A 50 -6.24 -4.12 19.87
C ALA A 50 -6.43 -3.60 18.42
N PHE A 51 -5.97 -2.39 18.12
CA PHE A 51 -5.98 -1.87 16.75
C PHE A 51 -5.06 -2.65 15.81
N ILE A 52 -3.81 -2.94 16.22
CA ILE A 52 -2.85 -3.73 15.41
C ILE A 52 -3.44 -5.09 15.04
N PHE A 53 -3.90 -5.86 16.03
CA PHE A 53 -4.37 -7.23 15.81
C PHE A 53 -5.75 -7.25 15.13
N GLY A 54 -6.66 -6.35 15.52
CA GLY A 54 -7.97 -6.23 14.88
C GLY A 54 -7.83 -5.88 13.40
N PHE A 55 -6.95 -4.92 13.07
CA PHE A 55 -6.68 -4.56 11.69
C PHE A 55 -6.02 -5.69 10.92
N ALA A 56 -5.04 -6.36 11.53
CA ALA A 56 -4.37 -7.48 10.89
C ALA A 56 -5.34 -8.61 10.53
N ILE A 57 -6.26 -8.97 11.44
CA ILE A 57 -7.31 -9.95 11.19
C ILE A 57 -8.22 -9.50 10.03
N ALA A 58 -8.63 -8.24 10.01
CA ALA A 58 -9.46 -7.69 8.94
C ALA A 58 -8.76 -7.77 7.58
N LEU A 59 -7.48 -7.42 7.50
CA LEU A 59 -6.67 -7.53 6.28
C LEU A 59 -6.48 -8.98 5.83
N CYS A 60 -6.17 -9.89 6.76
CA CYS A 60 -6.07 -11.32 6.47
C CYS A 60 -7.37 -11.85 5.86
N ALA A 61 -8.51 -11.53 6.47
CA ALA A 61 -9.82 -11.93 5.97
C ALA A 61 -10.08 -11.32 4.59
N MET A 62 -9.83 -10.01 4.42
CA MET A 62 -10.01 -9.32 3.15
C MET A 62 -9.23 -10.02 2.03
N HIS A 63 -7.93 -10.29 2.20
CA HIS A 63 -7.10 -10.97 1.19
C HIS A 63 -7.59 -12.38 0.85
N ILE A 64 -8.02 -13.15 1.86
CA ILE A 64 -8.52 -14.52 1.64
C ILE A 64 -9.85 -14.51 0.88
N PHE A 65 -10.75 -13.60 1.23
CA PHE A 65 -12.10 -13.55 0.67
C PHE A 65 -12.22 -12.66 -0.58
N SER A 66 -11.23 -11.82 -0.90
CA SER A 66 -11.29 -10.86 -2.00
C SER A 66 -11.66 -11.53 -3.32
N SER A 67 -11.08 -12.70 -3.60
CA SER A 67 -11.40 -13.48 -4.80
C SER A 67 -12.88 -13.81 -4.97
N ARG A 68 -13.53 -14.22 -3.88
CA ARG A 68 -14.96 -14.58 -3.88
C ARG A 68 -15.85 -13.34 -3.97
N ILE A 69 -15.46 -12.26 -3.28
CA ILE A 69 -16.20 -10.99 -3.30
C ILE A 69 -16.20 -10.40 -4.71
N LEU A 70 -15.03 -10.40 -5.37
CA LEU A 70 -14.86 -9.90 -6.73
C LEU A 70 -15.63 -10.74 -7.76
N GLU A 71 -15.60 -12.08 -7.65
CA GLU A 71 -16.41 -12.99 -8.49
C GLU A 71 -17.92 -12.72 -8.31
N TRP A 72 -18.39 -12.53 -7.08
CA TRP A 72 -19.79 -12.21 -6.78
C TRP A 72 -20.23 -10.86 -7.37
N MET A 73 -19.40 -9.82 -7.26
CA MET A 73 -19.71 -8.51 -7.83
C MET A 73 -19.80 -8.55 -9.36
N HIS A 74 -18.93 -9.31 -10.02
CA HIS A 74 -18.95 -9.46 -11.47
C HIS A 74 -20.24 -10.15 -11.94
N HIS A 75 -20.60 -11.27 -11.31
CA HIS A 75 -21.84 -12.01 -11.62
C HIS A 75 -23.10 -11.16 -11.43
N LYS A 76 -23.16 -10.34 -10.36
CA LYS A 76 -24.31 -9.45 -10.10
C LYS A 76 -24.43 -8.34 -11.14
N SER A 77 -23.30 -7.84 -11.65
CA SER A 77 -23.27 -6.84 -12.73
C SER A 77 -23.80 -7.40 -14.06
N GLU A 78 -23.41 -8.64 -14.40
CA GLU A 78 -23.86 -9.30 -15.63
C GLU A 78 -25.36 -9.65 -15.61
N HIS A 79 -25.85 -10.20 -14.49
CA HIS A 79 -27.28 -10.48 -14.32
C HIS A 79 -28.17 -9.24 -14.38
N GLY A 80 -27.66 -8.09 -13.94
CA GLY A 80 -28.37 -6.81 -14.05
C GLY A 80 -28.58 -6.36 -15.50
N LYS A 81 -27.63 -6.68 -16.39
CA LYS A 81 -27.70 -6.37 -17.82
C LYS A 81 -28.66 -7.29 -18.59
N GLU A 82 -28.69 -8.58 -18.26
CA GLU A 82 -29.57 -9.55 -18.95
C GLU A 82 -31.06 -9.35 -18.68
N HIS A 83 -31.43 -8.71 -17.56
CA HIS A 83 -32.83 -8.44 -17.21
C HIS A 83 -33.37 -7.07 -17.67
N GLY A 84 -32.72 -6.45 -18.66
CA GLY A 84 -33.31 -5.31 -19.40
C GLY A 84 -33.56 -4.05 -18.56
N LYS A 85 -32.94 -3.92 -17.39
CA LYS A 85 -32.93 -2.66 -16.61
C LYS A 85 -31.83 -1.73 -17.15
N ASP A 86 -31.87 -1.42 -18.44
CA ASP A 86 -31.02 -0.40 -19.09
C ASP A 86 -31.75 0.95 -19.20
N GLU A 87 -32.56 1.31 -18.20
CA GLU A 87 -33.08 2.68 -18.07
C GLU A 87 -32.15 3.50 -17.17
N GLY A 88 -31.17 4.18 -17.77
CA GLY A 88 -30.46 5.32 -17.17
C GLY A 88 -29.62 5.09 -15.90
N GLY A 89 -29.52 3.86 -15.40
CA GLY A 89 -28.82 3.53 -14.16
C GLY A 89 -27.31 3.48 -14.33
N VAL A 90 -26.57 4.25 -13.53
CA VAL A 90 -25.10 4.24 -13.52
C VAL A 90 -24.58 2.83 -13.18
N ASN A 91 -23.66 2.30 -14.01
CA ASN A 91 -23.05 0.98 -13.80
C ASN A 91 -22.36 0.91 -12.42
N LEU A 92 -22.72 -0.10 -11.60
CA LEU A 92 -22.18 -0.29 -10.25
C LEU A 92 -20.64 -0.31 -10.23
N GLN A 93 -20.00 -0.87 -11.26
CA GLN A 93 -18.54 -0.89 -11.36
C GLN A 93 -17.97 0.52 -11.51
N THR A 94 -18.63 1.38 -12.29
CA THR A 94 -18.27 2.81 -12.45
C THR A 94 -18.45 3.58 -11.15
N ILE A 95 -19.53 3.29 -10.40
CA ILE A 95 -19.76 3.91 -9.08
C ILE A 95 -18.63 3.55 -8.13
N VAL A 96 -18.35 2.25 -7.96
CA VAL A 96 -17.35 1.75 -7.01
C VAL A 96 -15.94 2.21 -7.38
N SER A 97 -15.55 2.14 -8.65
CA SER A 97 -14.23 2.58 -9.09
C SER A 97 -14.03 4.09 -8.93
N SER A 98 -15.04 4.89 -9.29
CA SER A 98 -14.95 6.35 -9.16
C SER A 98 -14.93 6.79 -7.71
N LEU A 99 -15.81 6.22 -6.87
CA LEU A 99 -15.86 6.51 -5.44
C LEU A 99 -14.55 6.10 -4.75
N GLY A 100 -14.02 4.92 -5.07
CA GLY A 100 -12.72 4.44 -4.57
C GLY A 100 -11.56 5.36 -4.99
N GLY A 101 -11.50 5.75 -6.27
CA GLY A 101 -10.50 6.71 -6.75
C GLY A 101 -10.58 8.08 -6.06
N GLY A 102 -11.80 8.55 -5.76
CA GLY A 102 -12.01 9.77 -4.98
C GLY A 102 -11.47 9.67 -3.56
N ILE A 103 -11.78 8.58 -2.87
CA ILE A 103 -11.27 8.27 -1.52
C ILE A 103 -9.73 8.23 -1.54
N ALA A 104 -9.13 7.52 -2.50
CA ALA A 104 -7.69 7.39 -2.62
C ALA A 104 -6.97 8.72 -2.83
N VAL A 105 -7.47 9.56 -3.75
CA VAL A 105 -6.90 10.90 -3.98
C VAL A 105 -7.04 11.76 -2.74
N SER A 106 -8.20 11.74 -2.07
CA SER A 106 -8.41 12.50 -0.84
C SER A 106 -7.50 12.03 0.29
N TYR A 107 -7.30 10.72 0.45
CA TYR A 107 -6.33 10.13 1.38
C TYR A 107 -4.92 10.67 1.16
N VAL A 108 -4.45 10.74 -0.08
CA VAL A 108 -3.13 11.29 -0.41
C VAL A 108 -2.97 12.71 0.13
N PHE A 109 -3.94 13.58 -0.13
CA PHE A 109 -3.82 15.00 0.21
C PHE A 109 -4.13 15.32 1.68
N VAL A 110 -5.15 14.67 2.26
CA VAL A 110 -5.66 15.00 3.60
C VAL A 110 -4.92 14.23 4.70
N HIS A 111 -4.35 13.07 4.38
CA HIS A 111 -3.68 12.23 5.37
C HIS A 111 -2.20 11.98 5.04
N LEU A 112 -1.89 11.41 3.87
CA LEU A 112 -0.53 10.93 3.56
C LEU A 112 0.51 12.05 3.48
N LEU A 113 0.24 13.13 2.76
CA LEU A 113 1.20 14.24 2.64
C LEU A 113 1.40 15.00 3.97
N PRO A 114 0.34 15.34 4.73
CA PRO A 114 0.50 15.91 6.07
C PRO A 114 1.26 15.01 7.04
N GLU A 115 1.04 13.70 6.97
CA GLU A 115 1.73 12.70 7.79
C GLU A 115 3.25 12.75 7.60
N LEU A 116 3.74 12.85 6.36
CA LEU A 116 5.18 13.01 6.07
C LEU A 116 5.77 14.25 6.77
N SER A 117 5.01 15.35 6.81
CA SER A 117 5.44 16.58 7.48
C SER A 117 5.46 16.42 9.00
N TYR A 118 4.47 15.71 9.56
CA TYR A 118 4.39 15.43 10.98
C TYR A 118 5.59 14.61 11.48
N PHE A 119 5.97 13.52 10.80
CA PHE A 119 7.16 12.74 11.18
C PHE A 119 8.47 13.50 10.97
N THR A 120 8.57 14.29 9.90
CA THR A 120 9.69 15.22 9.72
C THR A 120 9.81 16.16 10.92
N GLN A 121 8.70 16.68 11.45
CA GLN A 121 8.72 17.55 12.63
C GLN A 121 9.12 16.80 13.90
N GLN A 122 8.68 15.55 14.10
CA GLN A 122 9.13 14.74 15.24
C GLN A 122 10.65 14.52 15.21
N LEU A 123 11.22 14.23 14.03
CA LEU A 123 12.68 14.10 13.87
C LEU A 123 13.44 15.39 14.21
N LYS A 124 12.85 16.57 13.96
CA LYS A 124 13.46 17.86 14.36
C LYS A 124 13.53 18.03 15.88
N GLN A 125 12.56 17.50 16.61
CA GLN A 125 12.51 17.62 18.07
C GLN A 125 13.61 16.80 18.77
N GLU A 126 14.05 15.70 18.17
CA GLU A 126 15.16 14.88 18.71
C GLU A 126 16.53 15.56 18.62
N GLY A 127 16.69 16.57 17.76
CA GLY A 127 17.96 17.29 17.62
C GLY A 127 19.07 16.52 16.87
N GLY A 128 20.30 17.05 16.94
CA GLY A 128 21.50 16.40 16.39
C GLY A 128 21.39 16.01 14.90
N PHE A 129 21.83 14.78 14.58
CA PHE A 129 21.77 14.23 13.22
C PHE A 129 20.33 14.09 12.70
N LEU A 130 19.36 13.76 13.55
CA LEU A 130 17.96 13.58 13.13
C LEU A 130 17.32 14.91 12.72
N LYS A 131 17.63 15.99 13.45
CA LYS A 131 17.26 17.34 13.03
C LYS A 131 17.87 17.72 11.70
N TRP A 132 19.16 17.41 11.47
CA TRP A 132 19.80 17.68 10.19
C TRP A 132 19.11 16.95 9.03
N VAL A 133 18.79 15.65 9.20
CA VAL A 133 18.02 14.86 8.22
C VAL A 133 16.67 15.51 7.91
N ALA A 134 15.96 15.94 8.96
CA ALA A 134 14.65 16.55 8.83
C ALA A 134 14.68 17.96 8.22
N ASP A 135 15.69 18.76 8.52
CA ASP A 135 15.89 20.09 7.92
C ASP A 135 16.20 20.01 6.42
N MET A 136 16.77 18.89 5.96
CA MET A 136 16.95 18.62 4.53
C MET A 136 15.70 18.06 3.84
N ASN A 137 14.58 17.88 4.54
CA ASN A 137 13.35 17.30 4.00
C ASN A 137 13.59 15.91 3.34
N LEU A 138 14.48 15.10 3.93
CA LEU A 138 14.90 13.82 3.33
C LEU A 138 13.72 12.88 3.05
N SER A 139 12.67 12.92 3.88
CA SER A 139 11.45 12.12 3.74
C SER A 139 10.76 12.33 2.38
N TYR A 140 10.77 13.55 1.82
CA TYR A 140 10.24 13.81 0.49
C TYR A 140 11.10 13.21 -0.64
N TYR A 141 12.42 13.22 -0.49
CA TYR A 141 13.33 12.57 -1.44
C TYR A 141 13.23 11.05 -1.38
N VAL A 142 13.04 10.48 -0.20
CA VAL A 142 12.77 9.05 0.00
C VAL A 142 11.41 8.67 -0.61
N THR A 143 10.39 9.52 -0.46
CA THR A 143 9.09 9.38 -1.14
C THR A 143 9.24 9.35 -2.66
N LEU A 144 9.99 10.31 -3.22
CA LEU A 144 10.29 10.35 -4.65
C LEU A 144 11.04 9.09 -5.10
N LEU A 145 12.01 8.61 -4.31
CA LEU A 145 12.73 7.37 -4.58
C LEU A 145 11.79 6.17 -4.63
N GLY A 146 10.89 6.04 -3.65
CA GLY A 146 9.86 4.99 -3.61
C GLY A 146 8.98 5.01 -4.86
N PHE A 147 8.50 6.19 -5.24
CA PHE A 147 7.72 6.39 -6.47
C PHE A 147 8.50 5.96 -7.72
N MET A 148 9.74 6.43 -7.89
CA MET A 148 10.58 6.11 -9.05
C MET A 148 10.91 4.63 -9.14
N LEU A 149 11.24 4.00 -8.01
CA LEU A 149 11.52 2.57 -7.95
C LEU A 149 10.30 1.77 -8.42
N PHE A 150 9.13 2.09 -7.89
CA PHE A 150 7.92 1.35 -8.24
C PHE A 150 7.48 1.59 -9.69
N TYR A 151 7.48 2.85 -10.14
CA TYR A 151 7.20 3.18 -11.54
C TYR A 151 8.18 2.50 -12.50
N GLY A 152 9.48 2.51 -12.18
CA GLY A 152 10.52 1.85 -12.95
C GLY A 152 10.32 0.34 -13.04
N LEU A 153 10.00 -0.31 -11.91
CA LEU A 153 9.71 -1.75 -11.87
C LEU A 153 8.47 -2.11 -12.70
N GLN A 154 7.40 -1.34 -12.60
CA GLN A 154 6.19 -1.56 -13.39
C GLN A 154 6.46 -1.39 -14.89
N LYS A 155 7.18 -0.35 -15.29
CA LYS A 155 7.51 -0.11 -16.70
C LYS A 155 8.44 -1.17 -17.28
N LEU A 156 9.40 -1.66 -16.48
CA LEU A 156 10.24 -2.79 -16.86
C LEU A 156 9.42 -4.07 -17.03
N ALA A 157 8.49 -4.33 -16.12
CA ALA A 157 7.55 -5.44 -16.20
C ALA A 157 6.72 -5.39 -17.50
N ASP A 158 6.10 -4.26 -17.80
CA ASP A 158 5.27 -4.07 -18.99
C ASP A 158 6.08 -4.25 -20.29
N LYS A 159 7.27 -3.65 -20.35
CA LYS A 159 8.17 -3.78 -21.52
C LYS A 159 8.62 -5.22 -21.75
N LEU A 160 8.82 -5.99 -20.69
CA LEU A 160 9.18 -7.40 -20.80
C LEU A 160 7.98 -8.26 -21.23
N ALA A 161 6.76 -7.87 -20.85
CA ALA A 161 5.52 -8.56 -21.18
C ALA A 161 5.03 -8.26 -22.61
N ALA A 162 5.44 -7.13 -23.18
CA ALA A 162 5.09 -6.72 -24.54
C ALA A 162 5.54 -7.75 -25.60
N PRO A 163 4.69 -8.10 -26.58
CA PRO A 163 5.07 -9.00 -27.67
C PRO A 163 6.26 -8.43 -28.46
N ARG A 164 7.43 -9.09 -28.37
CA ARG A 164 8.47 -8.86 -29.37
C ARG A 164 8.04 -9.55 -30.66
N LYS A 165 7.96 -8.80 -31.77
CA LYS A 165 7.95 -9.35 -33.14
C LYS A 165 9.20 -10.21 -33.31
N SER A 166 9.11 -11.49 -32.99
CA SER A 166 10.22 -12.45 -33.07
C SER A 166 9.74 -13.62 -33.90
N LYS A 167 10.47 -13.92 -34.98
CA LYS A 167 10.30 -15.11 -35.85
C LYS A 167 10.67 -16.40 -35.09
N SER A 168 10.03 -16.67 -33.97
CA SER A 168 10.29 -17.87 -33.16
C SER A 168 8.97 -18.60 -32.92
N ASN A 169 9.02 -19.92 -33.07
CA ASN A 169 7.93 -20.89 -32.94
C ASN A 169 6.91 -20.51 -31.84
N GLU A 170 5.62 -20.65 -32.16
CA GLU A 170 4.48 -20.24 -31.35
C GLU A 170 4.51 -20.77 -29.90
N TRP A 171 5.01 -21.99 -29.71
CA TRP A 171 5.20 -22.62 -28.39
C TRP A 171 6.24 -21.92 -27.50
N ASP A 172 7.35 -21.45 -28.07
CA ASP A 172 8.38 -20.71 -27.32
C ASP A 172 7.91 -19.29 -26.95
N PHE A 173 7.06 -18.70 -27.79
CA PHE A 173 6.42 -17.42 -27.52
C PHE A 173 5.43 -17.50 -26.35
N VAL A 174 4.54 -18.52 -26.33
CA VAL A 174 3.59 -18.75 -25.23
C VAL A 174 4.31 -19.04 -23.91
N LYS A 175 5.37 -19.87 -23.93
CA LYS A 175 6.18 -20.19 -22.74
C LYS A 175 6.93 -18.96 -22.22
N LYS A 176 7.39 -18.08 -23.11
CA LYS A 176 8.08 -16.81 -22.75
C LYS A 176 7.13 -15.75 -22.21
N LYS A 177 5.94 -15.60 -22.79
CA LYS A 177 4.89 -14.68 -22.31
C LYS A 177 4.38 -15.10 -20.92
N SER A 178 4.12 -16.39 -20.71
CA SER A 178 3.68 -16.91 -19.41
C SER A 178 4.75 -16.82 -18.32
N THR A 179 6.03 -16.97 -18.66
CA THR A 179 7.12 -16.83 -17.68
C THR A 179 7.36 -15.38 -17.27
N VAL A 180 7.35 -14.43 -18.20
CA VAL A 180 7.49 -13.00 -17.85
C VAL A 180 6.33 -12.53 -16.98
N ASN A 181 5.09 -12.85 -17.37
CA ASN A 181 3.88 -12.52 -16.61
C ASN A 181 3.95 -13.06 -15.16
N LYS A 182 4.54 -14.25 -14.94
CA LYS A 182 4.81 -14.79 -13.59
C LYS A 182 5.81 -13.97 -12.76
N TYR A 183 6.85 -13.39 -13.36
CA TYR A 183 7.82 -12.57 -12.60
C TYR A 183 7.22 -11.22 -12.22
N VAL A 184 6.47 -10.60 -13.12
CA VAL A 184 5.74 -9.35 -12.84
C VAL A 184 4.81 -9.53 -11.66
N PHE A 185 3.99 -10.58 -11.71
CA PHE A 185 3.08 -10.93 -10.62
C PHE A 185 3.83 -11.14 -9.30
N LYS A 186 4.93 -11.89 -9.29
CA LYS A 186 5.73 -12.11 -8.07
C LYS A 186 6.30 -10.82 -7.49
N LEU A 187 6.77 -9.89 -8.33
CA LEU A 187 7.28 -8.61 -7.89
C LEU A 187 6.16 -7.74 -7.30
N GLN A 188 5.00 -7.69 -7.94
CA GLN A 188 3.84 -6.96 -7.44
C GLN A 188 3.35 -7.54 -6.10
N VAL A 189 3.19 -8.86 -6.00
CA VAL A 189 2.81 -9.52 -4.74
C VAL A 189 3.87 -9.29 -3.65
N GLY A 190 5.16 -9.35 -3.99
CA GLY A 190 6.24 -9.10 -3.04
C GLY A 190 6.23 -7.66 -2.52
N PHE A 191 5.96 -6.69 -3.38
CA PHE A 191 5.81 -5.30 -2.97
C PHE A 191 4.57 -5.12 -2.09
N LEU A 192 3.41 -5.62 -2.54
CA LEU A 192 2.17 -5.56 -1.78
C LEU A 192 2.29 -6.27 -0.43
N PHE A 193 3.08 -7.35 -0.33
CA PHE A 193 3.38 -8.00 0.92
C PHE A 193 4.11 -7.05 1.90
N VAL A 194 5.20 -6.42 1.46
CA VAL A 194 5.93 -5.45 2.29
C VAL A 194 5.02 -4.28 2.67
N TYR A 195 4.23 -3.80 1.71
CA TYR A 195 3.26 -2.73 1.91
C TYR A 195 2.24 -3.07 3.01
N ASN A 196 1.60 -4.23 2.93
CA ASN A 196 0.63 -4.69 3.92
C ASN A 196 1.25 -4.87 5.31
N ALA A 197 2.47 -5.37 5.39
CA ALA A 197 3.19 -5.50 6.65
C ALA A 197 3.50 -4.11 7.26
N LEU A 198 3.92 -3.16 6.43
CA LEU A 198 4.26 -1.81 6.88
C LEU A 198 3.05 -1.03 7.40
N ILE A 199 1.90 -1.10 6.73
CA ILE A 199 0.68 -0.40 7.20
C ILE A 199 0.29 -0.88 8.62
N VAL A 200 0.33 -2.19 8.86
CA VAL A 200 0.02 -2.74 10.20
C VAL A 200 1.10 -2.35 11.21
N TYR A 201 2.37 -2.38 10.80
CA TYR A 201 3.50 -1.96 11.62
C TYR A 201 3.40 -0.50 12.07
N THR A 202 2.86 0.39 11.23
CA THR A 202 2.71 1.84 11.52
C THR A 202 1.50 2.20 12.36
N ILE A 203 0.63 1.25 12.73
CA ILE A 203 -0.60 1.56 13.48
C ILE A 203 -0.35 2.36 14.77
N PRO A 204 0.67 2.06 15.62
CA PRO A 204 0.96 2.89 16.79
C PRO A 204 1.25 4.35 16.44
N GLU A 205 2.02 4.57 15.37
CA GLU A 205 2.33 5.90 14.87
C GLU A 205 1.05 6.61 14.36
N GLN A 206 0.14 5.89 13.71
CA GLN A 206 -1.17 6.43 13.29
C GLN A 206 -2.05 6.82 14.48
N VAL A 207 -2.12 5.99 15.52
CA VAL A 207 -2.90 6.30 16.73
C VAL A 207 -2.41 7.61 17.35
N ASN A 208 -1.09 7.84 17.38
CA ASN A 208 -0.52 9.07 17.91
C ASN A 208 -0.75 10.29 17.01
N TYR A 209 -0.85 10.09 15.69
CA TYR A 209 -1.04 11.16 14.72
C TYR A 209 -2.50 11.59 14.59
N VAL A 210 -3.43 10.65 14.39
CA VAL A 210 -4.85 10.92 14.11
C VAL A 210 -5.81 10.58 15.26
N GLY A 211 -5.30 10.05 16.36
CA GLY A 211 -6.11 9.59 17.49
C GLY A 211 -6.88 8.29 17.22
N GLU A 212 -7.64 7.85 18.22
CA GLU A 212 -8.34 6.54 18.21
C GLU A 212 -9.46 6.47 17.16
N VAL A 213 -10.24 7.54 17.00
CA VAL A 213 -11.30 7.59 15.97
C VAL A 213 -10.69 7.70 14.58
N GLY A 214 -9.65 8.53 14.44
CA GLY A 214 -8.93 8.69 13.18
C GLY A 214 -8.28 7.40 12.71
N VAL A 215 -7.71 6.59 13.61
CA VAL A 215 -7.07 5.32 13.20
C VAL A 215 -8.09 4.32 12.66
N VAL A 216 -9.33 4.31 13.17
CA VAL A 216 -10.39 3.43 12.65
C VAL A 216 -10.78 3.84 11.22
N ILE A 217 -10.89 5.15 10.97
CA ILE A 217 -11.16 5.69 9.62
C ILE A 217 -9.99 5.37 8.67
N TYR A 218 -8.76 5.55 9.14
CA TYR A 218 -7.54 5.15 8.42
C TYR A 218 -7.56 3.65 8.07
N MET A 219 -7.82 2.77 9.03
CA MET A 219 -7.88 1.33 8.82
C MET A 219 -8.93 0.96 7.75
N PHE A 220 -10.11 1.59 7.81
CA PHE A 220 -11.14 1.39 6.79
C PHE A 220 -10.68 1.86 5.41
N ALA A 221 -10.08 3.04 5.30
CA ALA A 221 -9.52 3.56 4.06
C ALA A 221 -8.49 2.60 3.45
N MET A 222 -7.58 2.11 4.30
CA MET A 222 -6.51 1.21 3.89
C MET A 222 -7.03 -0.18 3.50
N LEU A 223 -8.09 -0.69 4.14
CA LEU A 223 -8.80 -1.89 3.67
C LEU A 223 -9.34 -1.70 2.26
N MET A 224 -10.02 -0.57 1.99
CA MET A 224 -10.55 -0.30 0.66
C MET A 224 -9.44 -0.14 -0.40
N HIS A 225 -8.39 0.59 -0.08
CA HIS A 225 -7.22 0.79 -0.95
C HIS A 225 -6.55 -0.55 -1.29
N LEU A 226 -6.32 -1.41 -0.28
CA LEU A 226 -5.73 -2.73 -0.47
C LEU A 226 -6.63 -3.69 -1.26
N PHE A 227 -7.94 -3.61 -1.05
CA PHE A 227 -8.92 -4.36 -1.84
C PHE A 227 -8.91 -3.95 -3.32
N GLY A 228 -8.69 -2.66 -3.62
CA GLY A 228 -8.45 -2.19 -4.99
C GLY A 228 -7.21 -2.84 -5.62
N GLY A 229 -6.12 -2.96 -4.86
CA GLY A 229 -4.92 -3.69 -5.28
C GLY A 229 -5.18 -5.17 -5.59
N ASP A 230 -5.96 -5.85 -4.76
CA ASP A 230 -6.39 -7.24 -4.98
C ASP A 230 -7.22 -7.38 -6.26
N HIS A 231 -8.12 -6.43 -6.53
CA HIS A 231 -8.90 -6.39 -7.76
C HIS A 231 -8.01 -6.36 -8.99
N VAL A 232 -7.02 -5.45 -9.01
CA VAL A 232 -6.06 -5.32 -10.12
C VAL A 232 -5.23 -6.60 -10.29
N LEU A 233 -4.80 -7.23 -9.19
CA LEU A 233 -4.07 -8.50 -9.25
C LEU A 233 -4.93 -9.65 -9.78
N GLN A 234 -6.19 -9.72 -9.38
CA GLN A 234 -7.12 -10.75 -9.85
C GLN A 234 -7.47 -10.55 -11.32
N GLU A 235 -7.73 -9.33 -11.77
CA GLU A 235 -8.03 -9.04 -13.17
C GLU A 235 -6.86 -9.44 -14.09
N ARG A 236 -5.62 -9.14 -13.68
CA ARG A 236 -4.41 -9.42 -14.48
C ARG A 236 -3.89 -10.85 -14.33
N HIS A 237 -4.08 -11.47 -13.17
CA HIS A 237 -3.41 -12.72 -12.78
C HIS A 237 -4.29 -13.67 -11.94
N ALA A 238 -5.60 -13.76 -12.24
CA ALA A 238 -6.60 -14.55 -11.47
C ALA A 238 -6.13 -15.92 -10.99
N LYS A 239 -5.58 -16.75 -11.89
CA LYS A 239 -5.15 -18.12 -11.57
C LYS A 239 -4.06 -18.14 -10.50
N GLN A 240 -3.04 -17.29 -10.62
CA GLN A 240 -1.92 -17.23 -9.68
C GLN A 240 -2.34 -16.57 -8.36
N PHE A 241 -3.17 -15.54 -8.44
CA PHE A 241 -3.71 -14.85 -7.28
C PHE A 241 -4.52 -15.79 -6.38
N LYS A 242 -5.48 -16.53 -6.96
CA LYS A 242 -6.32 -17.50 -6.23
C LYS A 242 -5.54 -18.71 -5.70
N ALA A 243 -4.48 -19.12 -6.39
CA ALA A 243 -3.71 -20.31 -6.00
C ALA A 243 -2.77 -20.05 -4.83
N TRP A 244 -2.10 -18.89 -4.78
CA TRP A 244 -1.12 -18.59 -3.72
C TRP A 244 -0.97 -17.11 -3.38
N GLY A 245 -1.28 -16.19 -4.29
CA GLY A 245 -1.09 -14.75 -4.08
C GLY A 245 -1.87 -14.22 -2.88
N CYS A 246 -3.15 -14.55 -2.77
CA CYS A 246 -4.00 -14.13 -1.64
C CYS A 246 -3.46 -14.60 -0.29
N TYR A 247 -2.97 -15.83 -0.19
CA TYR A 247 -2.41 -16.37 1.06
C TYR A 247 -1.09 -15.72 1.43
N VAL A 248 -0.26 -15.36 0.45
CA VAL A 248 0.96 -14.59 0.70
C VAL A 248 0.61 -13.21 1.25
N LEU A 249 -0.32 -12.50 0.62
CA LEU A 249 -0.74 -11.18 1.11
C LEU A 249 -1.43 -11.26 2.48
N ALA A 250 -2.21 -12.31 2.76
CA ALA A 250 -2.80 -12.55 4.07
C ALA A 250 -1.75 -12.85 5.16
N ALA A 251 -0.53 -13.27 4.82
CA ALA A 251 0.55 -13.45 5.80
C ALA A 251 1.27 -12.12 6.16
N ALA A 252 1.16 -11.09 5.32
CA ALA A 252 1.83 -9.82 5.54
C ALA A 252 1.36 -9.08 6.82
N PRO A 253 0.04 -8.98 7.11
CA PRO A 253 -0.43 -8.36 8.34
C PRO A 253 0.15 -9.00 9.60
N ALA A 254 0.31 -10.33 9.62
CA ALA A 254 0.92 -11.03 10.75
C ALA A 254 2.38 -10.61 10.97
N LEU A 255 3.17 -10.47 9.88
CA LEU A 255 4.53 -9.93 9.97
C LEU A 255 4.51 -8.50 10.50
N GLY A 256 3.60 -7.66 9.99
CA GLY A 256 3.43 -6.28 10.46
C GLY A 256 3.10 -6.20 11.95
N SER A 257 2.21 -7.06 12.45
CA SER A 257 1.90 -7.13 13.88
C SER A 257 3.12 -7.52 14.71
N ILE A 258 3.89 -8.54 14.29
CA ILE A 258 5.11 -8.96 14.99
C ILE A 258 6.14 -7.82 15.05
N LEU A 259 6.34 -7.09 13.96
CA LEU A 259 7.27 -5.96 13.93
C LEU A 259 6.72 -4.75 14.72
N GLY A 260 5.40 -4.58 14.71
CA GLY A 260 4.68 -3.49 15.38
C GLY A 260 4.74 -3.54 16.91
N VAL A 261 5.07 -4.69 17.51
CA VAL A 261 5.21 -4.83 18.97
C VAL A 261 6.66 -4.69 19.47
N ILE A 262 7.64 -4.65 18.57
CA ILE A 262 9.06 -4.52 18.91
C ILE A 262 9.41 -3.02 19.01
N PRO A 263 10.23 -2.58 19.99
CA PRO A 263 10.72 -1.19 20.07
C PRO A 263 11.46 -0.74 18.82
N ARG A 264 11.31 0.54 18.47
CA ARG A 264 11.77 1.06 17.17
C ARG A 264 12.42 2.42 17.26
N HIS A 265 13.35 2.65 16.35
CA HIS A 265 14.01 3.91 16.14
C HIS A 265 13.18 4.77 15.19
N ILE A 266 12.88 6.00 15.60
CA ILE A 266 12.01 6.93 14.87
C ILE A 266 12.41 7.14 13.40
N LEU A 267 13.72 7.21 13.11
CA LEU A 267 14.25 7.36 11.75
C LEU A 267 13.90 6.17 10.83
N VAL A 268 13.83 4.95 11.37
CA VAL A 268 13.51 3.76 10.58
C VAL A 268 12.04 3.80 10.17
N SER A 269 11.14 4.14 11.10
CA SER A 269 9.73 4.32 10.80
C SER A 269 9.51 5.43 9.75
N ASP A 270 10.16 6.59 9.91
CA ASP A 270 10.03 7.72 8.97
C ASP A 270 10.47 7.34 7.54
N ILE A 271 11.63 6.70 7.40
CA ILE A 271 12.13 6.26 6.09
C ILE A 271 11.19 5.24 5.45
N LEU A 272 10.65 4.30 6.23
CA LEU A 272 9.74 3.29 5.73
C LEU A 272 8.40 3.90 5.30
N ILE A 273 7.83 4.81 6.09
CA ILE A 273 6.59 5.55 5.76
C ILE A 273 6.80 6.40 4.52
N ALA A 274 7.90 7.14 4.44
CA ALA A 274 8.25 7.94 3.27
C ALA A 274 8.37 7.08 2.00
N LEU A 275 9.11 5.98 2.08
CA LEU A 275 9.25 5.07 0.93
C LEU A 275 7.90 4.49 0.50
N LEU A 276 7.03 4.18 1.48
CA LEU A 276 5.66 3.69 1.27
C LEU A 276 4.79 4.73 0.56
N ALA A 277 4.85 5.98 1.02
CA ALA A 277 4.05 7.07 0.49
C ALA A 277 4.29 7.25 -1.02
N GLY A 278 5.52 7.05 -1.49
CA GLY A 278 5.85 7.08 -2.92
C GLY A 278 5.12 6.03 -3.74
N PHE A 279 4.92 4.84 -3.20
CA PHE A 279 4.12 3.79 -3.84
C PHE A 279 2.63 4.11 -3.82
N ILE A 280 2.11 4.58 -2.69
CA ILE A 280 0.69 4.96 -2.57
C ILE A 280 0.36 6.05 -3.58
N LEU A 281 1.22 7.07 -3.68
CA LEU A 281 1.10 8.15 -4.66
C LEU A 281 1.02 7.63 -6.09
N LEU A 282 1.89 6.68 -6.47
CA LEU A 282 1.82 6.12 -7.83
C LEU A 282 0.51 5.36 -8.03
N ASN A 283 0.13 4.49 -7.10
CA ASN A 283 -1.08 3.69 -7.25
C ASN A 283 -2.35 4.54 -7.29
N ALA A 284 -2.48 5.51 -6.37
CA ALA A 284 -3.63 6.39 -6.30
C ALA A 284 -3.84 7.14 -7.61
N PHE A 285 -2.77 7.69 -8.20
CA PHE A 285 -2.88 8.48 -9.43
C PHE A 285 -2.85 7.66 -10.72
N LYS A 286 -2.31 6.44 -10.71
CA LYS A 286 -2.15 5.64 -11.94
C LYS A 286 -3.13 4.48 -12.05
N GLU A 287 -3.42 3.80 -10.95
CA GLU A 287 -4.20 2.55 -10.95
C GLU A 287 -5.60 2.72 -10.35
N GLU A 288 -5.79 3.66 -9.41
CA GLU A 288 -7.08 3.84 -8.73
C GLU A 288 -7.97 4.90 -9.38
N LEU A 289 -7.41 5.79 -10.20
CA LEU A 289 -8.21 6.69 -11.02
C LEU A 289 -8.80 5.93 -12.21
N PRO A 290 -10.13 5.83 -12.33
CA PRO A 290 -10.77 5.14 -13.45
C PRO A 290 -10.44 5.81 -14.78
N GLU A 291 -10.27 4.98 -15.83
CA GLU A 291 -10.09 5.44 -17.21
C GLU A 291 -11.29 6.29 -17.67
N ASN A 292 -11.05 7.22 -18.59
CA ASN A 292 -12.04 8.23 -19.03
C ASN A 292 -13.38 7.64 -19.53
N ASP A 293 -13.38 6.40 -20.01
CA ASP A 293 -14.56 5.72 -20.55
C ASP A 293 -15.43 5.04 -19.46
N ARG A 294 -14.90 4.87 -18.25
CA ARG A 294 -15.54 4.19 -17.11
C ARG A 294 -15.46 4.98 -15.81
N SER A 295 -15.34 6.31 -15.91
CA SER A 295 -15.29 7.23 -14.77
C SER A 295 -16.55 8.07 -14.64
N SER A 296 -16.92 8.40 -13.40
CA SER A 296 -17.96 9.37 -13.08
C SER A 296 -17.41 10.41 -12.13
N TYR A 297 -17.35 11.66 -12.60
CA TYR A 297 -16.86 12.78 -11.79
C TYR A 297 -17.69 12.96 -10.51
N THR A 298 -19.01 12.80 -10.57
CA THR A 298 -19.89 12.96 -9.41
C THR A 298 -19.56 11.97 -8.30
N TRP A 299 -19.38 10.68 -8.63
CA TRP A 299 -19.03 9.65 -7.65
C TRP A 299 -17.60 9.81 -7.14
N PHE A 300 -16.67 10.23 -8.00
CA PHE A 300 -15.32 10.62 -7.62
C PHE A 300 -15.31 11.77 -6.60
N ALA A 301 -15.97 12.88 -6.93
CA ALA A 301 -16.06 14.05 -6.05
C ALA A 301 -16.74 13.70 -4.72
N THR A 302 -17.78 12.87 -4.76
CA THR A 302 -18.46 12.37 -3.57
C THR A 302 -17.50 11.59 -2.67
N GLY A 303 -16.76 10.62 -3.22
CA GLY A 303 -15.77 9.85 -2.46
C GLY A 303 -14.69 10.75 -1.85
N ALA A 304 -14.19 11.71 -2.62
CA ALA A 304 -13.15 12.63 -2.17
C ALA A 304 -13.62 13.57 -1.04
N ILE A 305 -14.80 14.17 -1.19
CA ILE A 305 -15.38 15.10 -0.21
C ILE A 305 -15.76 14.35 1.08
N VAL A 306 -16.43 13.20 0.97
CA VAL A 306 -16.85 12.41 2.13
C VAL A 306 -15.63 11.96 2.93
N PHE A 307 -14.61 11.42 2.26
CA PHE A 307 -13.39 11.00 2.95
C PHE A 307 -12.66 12.18 3.59
N GLY A 308 -12.52 13.28 2.86
CA GLY A 308 -11.87 14.49 3.37
C GLY A 308 -12.59 15.07 4.59
N ALA A 309 -13.92 15.10 4.56
CA ALA A 309 -14.74 15.55 5.68
C ALA A 309 -14.62 14.62 6.89
N LEU A 310 -14.65 13.30 6.70
CA LEU A 310 -14.46 12.32 7.77
C LEU A 310 -13.11 12.50 8.46
N MET A 311 -12.03 12.63 7.67
CA MET A 311 -10.70 12.88 8.22
C MET A 311 -10.60 14.25 8.88
N PHE A 312 -11.21 15.29 8.32
CA PHE A 312 -11.23 16.61 8.93
C PHE A 312 -11.90 16.58 10.31
N VAL A 313 -13.06 15.94 10.42
CA VAL A 313 -13.77 15.75 11.69
C VAL A 313 -12.94 14.92 12.67
N ALA A 314 -12.24 13.88 12.20
CA ALA A 314 -11.37 13.06 13.04
C ALA A 314 -10.17 13.82 13.62
N HIS A 315 -9.69 14.85 12.92
CA HIS A 315 -8.60 15.73 13.41
C HIS A 315 -9.10 16.88 14.28
N LEU A 316 -10.41 17.11 14.39
CA LEU A 316 -10.92 18.14 15.29
C LEU A 316 -10.53 17.76 16.72
N PRO A 317 -9.96 18.70 17.50
CA PRO A 317 -9.70 18.46 18.91
C PRO A 317 -11.02 18.05 19.57
N THR A 318 -11.09 16.83 20.09
CA THR A 318 -12.23 16.43 20.91
C THR A 318 -12.25 17.37 22.11
N ALA A 319 -13.30 18.18 22.24
CA ALA A 319 -13.47 19.11 23.34
C ALA A 319 -13.37 18.35 24.67
N GLY A 320 -12.21 18.38 25.33
CA GLY A 320 -12.01 17.65 26.59
C GLY A 320 -10.59 17.28 27.01
N THR A 321 -9.54 17.44 26.19
CA THR A 321 -8.17 17.09 26.62
C THR A 321 -7.23 18.29 26.55
N HIS A 322 -7.27 19.11 27.60
CA HIS A 322 -6.16 19.96 28.07
C HIS A 322 -5.63 19.39 29.38
#